data_AF-A0A5M6CY80-F1
#
_entry.id   AF-A0A5M6CY80-F1
#
_cell.length_a   1.000
_cell.length_b   1.000
_cell.length_c   1.000
_cell.angle_alpha   90.00
_cell.angle_beta   90.00
_cell.angle_gamma   90.00
#
_symmetry.space_group_name_H-M   'P 1'
#
loop_
_entity.id
_entity.type
_entity.pdbx_description
1 polymer ?
#
loop_
_entity_poly.entity_id
_entity_poly.type
_entity_poly.pdbx_seq_one_letter_code
_entity_poly.pdbx_strand_id
1 'polypeptide(L)'
;MNTYKAFDNLKALSIELDTLMVESDAHIGAIDILCNRILNEIDLIKINSTSEYVLLTKKHAKAYIKKAKVEIKKYNQIGLRSNGNFMDILKPAQVGVKIILNLDY
;
A
#
# COMPACT_ATOMS: atom_id res chain seq x y z
N MET A 1 -13.61 -7.95 -16.92
CA MET A 1 -13.28 -6.51 -17.08
C MET A 1 -12.75 -5.83 -15.81
N ASN A 2 -13.05 -6.26 -14.58
CA ASN A 2 -12.63 -5.51 -13.37
C ASN A 2 -11.15 -5.67 -12.94
N THR A 3 -10.49 -6.79 -13.23
CA THR A 3 -9.10 -7.03 -12.73
C THR A 3 -8.07 -6.11 -13.37
N TYR A 4 -8.07 -5.96 -14.71
CA TYR A 4 -7.13 -5.07 -15.40
C TYR A 4 -7.27 -3.61 -14.95
N LYS A 5 -8.52 -3.15 -14.80
CA LYS A 5 -8.81 -1.81 -14.26
C LYS A 5 -8.25 -1.64 -12.84
N ALA A 6 -8.36 -2.66 -11.99
CA ALA A 6 -7.80 -2.60 -10.63
C ALA A 6 -6.26 -2.52 -10.64
N PHE A 7 -5.58 -3.22 -11.55
CA PHE A 7 -4.13 -3.10 -11.72
C PHE A 7 -3.72 -1.72 -12.22
N ASP A 8 -4.42 -1.15 -13.20
CA ASP A 8 -4.12 0.20 -13.70
C ASP A 8 -4.37 1.26 -12.62
N ASN A 9 -5.45 1.12 -11.85
CA ASN A 9 -5.69 1.93 -10.67
C ASN A 9 -4.55 1.80 -9.65
N LEU A 10 -4.08 0.58 -9.37
CA LEU A 10 -2.95 0.36 -8.45
C LEU A 10 -1.66 1.01 -8.93
N LYS A 11 -1.38 1.02 -10.24
CA LYS A 11 -0.23 1.74 -10.79
C LYS A 11 -0.33 3.24 -10.54
N ALA A 12 -1.50 3.83 -10.78
CA ALA A 12 -1.73 5.24 -10.50
C ALA A 12 -1.60 5.56 -9.01
N LEU A 13 -2.19 4.73 -8.14
CA LEU A 13 -2.07 4.88 -6.68
C LEU A 13 -0.64 4.68 -6.18
N SER A 14 0.17 3.85 -6.85
CA SER A 14 1.60 3.69 -6.53
C SER A 14 2.38 4.97 -6.77
N ILE A 15 2.11 5.65 -7.89
CA ILE A 15 2.76 6.92 -8.23
C ILE A 15 2.33 8.02 -7.24
N GLU A 16 1.04 8.06 -6.90
CA GLU A 16 0.50 8.98 -5.88
C GLU A 16 1.17 8.74 -4.52
N LEU A 17 1.36 7.47 -4.14
CA LEU A 17 2.02 7.10 -2.89
C LEU A 17 3.49 7.53 -2.87
N ASP A 18 4.23 7.25 -3.94
CA ASP A 18 5.64 7.63 -4.06
C ASP A 18 5.81 9.16 -4.01
N THR A 19 4.89 9.91 -4.63
CA THR A 19 4.87 11.38 -4.59
C THR A 19 4.68 11.89 -3.16
N LEU A 20 3.61 11.46 -2.48
CA LEU A 20 3.29 11.92 -1.12
C LEU A 20 4.37 11.51 -0.10
N MET A 21 5.06 10.39 -0.31
CA MET A 21 6.17 9.94 0.53
C MET A 21 7.38 10.89 0.48
N VAL A 22 7.60 11.60 -0.63
CA VAL A 22 8.76 12.49 -0.82
C VAL A 22 8.47 13.93 -0.38
N GLU A 23 7.21 14.36 -0.38
CA GLU A 23 6.83 15.75 -0.13
C GLU A 23 6.99 16.18 1.33
N SER A 24 6.31 15.52 2.28
CA SER A 24 6.34 15.89 3.71
C SER A 24 5.56 14.91 4.58
N ASP A 25 5.92 14.84 5.86
CA ASP A 25 5.12 14.17 6.90
C ASP A 25 3.73 14.82 7.10
N ALA A 26 3.52 16.06 6.65
CA ALA A 26 2.22 16.72 6.64
C ALA A 26 1.14 15.94 5.87
N HIS A 27 1.53 15.10 4.92
CA HIS A 27 0.61 14.31 4.08
C HIS A 27 0.23 12.96 4.69
N ILE A 28 0.68 12.63 5.89
CA ILE A 28 0.46 11.31 6.52
C ILE A 28 -1.03 10.91 6.60
N GLY A 29 -1.94 11.86 6.79
CA GLY A 29 -3.39 11.61 6.75
C GLY A 29 -3.89 11.23 5.35
N ALA A 30 -3.40 11.91 4.30
CA ALA A 30 -3.71 11.58 2.92
C ALA A 30 -3.14 10.20 2.54
N ILE A 31 -1.96 9.85 3.06
CA ILE A 31 -1.33 8.56 2.84
C ILE A 31 -2.12 7.41 3.51
N ASP A 32 -2.74 7.63 4.68
CA ASP A 32 -3.64 6.63 5.28
C ASP A 32 -4.88 6.37 4.41
N ILE A 33 -5.47 7.43 3.85
CA ILE A 33 -6.59 7.35 2.91
C ILE A 33 -6.16 6.59 1.65
N LEU A 34 -4.97 6.90 1.12
CA LEU A 34 -4.42 6.23 -0.05
C LEU A 34 -4.20 4.73 0.21
N CYS A 35 -3.69 4.37 1.38
CA CYS A 35 -3.54 2.97 1.78
C CYS A 35 -4.90 2.22 1.81
N ASN A 36 -6.00 2.88 2.18
CA ASN A 36 -7.34 2.27 2.09
C ASN A 36 -7.74 2.02 0.63
N ARG A 37 -7.52 3.00 -0.25
CA ARG A 37 -7.83 2.87 -1.68
C ARG A 37 -7.04 1.71 -2.30
N ILE A 38 -5.74 1.62 -2.00
CA ILE A 38 -4.88 0.53 -2.45
C ILE A 38 -5.41 -0.82 -1.97
N LEU A 39 -5.77 -0.96 -0.68
CA LEU A 39 -6.31 -2.21 -0.16
C LEU A 39 -7.61 -2.63 -0.87
N ASN A 40 -8.49 -1.67 -1.18
CA ASN A 40 -9.71 -1.93 -1.92
C ASN A 40 -9.43 -2.40 -3.35
N GLU A 41 -8.51 -1.75 -4.06
CA GLU A 41 -8.14 -2.18 -5.42
C GLU A 41 -7.52 -3.59 -5.41
N ILE A 42 -6.66 -3.91 -4.44
CA ILE A 42 -6.11 -5.27 -4.28
C ILE A 42 -7.24 -6.28 -4.08
N ASP A 43 -8.27 -5.94 -3.32
CA ASP A 43 -9.42 -6.83 -3.11
C ASP A 43 -10.25 -7.04 -4.38
N LEU A 44 -10.37 -6.01 -5.23
CA LEU A 44 -11.04 -6.08 -6.53
C LEU A 44 -10.28 -6.90 -7.58
N ILE A 45 -8.97 -7.14 -7.40
CA ILE A 45 -8.23 -8.10 -8.22
C ILE A 45 -8.82 -9.49 -7.97
N LYS A 46 -9.67 -9.93 -8.90
CA LYS A 46 -10.16 -11.30 -8.95
C LYS A 46 -9.04 -12.20 -9.46
N ILE A 47 -8.45 -12.93 -8.52
CA ILE A 47 -7.49 -13.99 -8.79
C ILE A 47 -8.32 -15.26 -8.93
N ASN A 48 -8.55 -15.69 -10.17
CA ASN A 48 -9.14 -17.00 -10.45
C ASN A 48 -8.06 -18.10 -10.52
N SER A 49 -6.83 -17.77 -10.12
CA SER A 49 -5.69 -18.66 -10.17
C SER A 49 -5.72 -19.65 -9.00
N THR A 50 -5.47 -20.92 -9.30
CA THR A 50 -5.16 -21.96 -8.30
C THR A 50 -3.71 -21.90 -7.84
N SER A 51 -2.91 -21.00 -8.41
CA SER A 51 -1.51 -20.83 -8.02
C SER A 51 -1.42 -20.28 -6.60
N GLU A 52 -0.88 -21.10 -5.69
CA GLU A 52 -0.58 -20.70 -4.31
C GLU A 52 0.30 -19.46 -4.26
N TYR A 53 1.24 -19.31 -5.19
CA TYR A 53 2.10 -18.14 -5.31
C TYR A 53 1.28 -16.85 -5.48
N VAL A 54 0.27 -16.86 -6.35
CA VAL A 54 -0.54 -15.68 -6.66
C VAL A 54 -1.43 -15.30 -5.46
N LEU A 55 -2.03 -16.30 -4.79
CA LEU A 55 -2.83 -16.10 -3.58
C LEU A 55 -1.98 -15.58 -2.42
N LEU A 56 -0.78 -16.14 -2.25
CA LEU A 56 0.18 -15.77 -1.21
C LEU A 56 0.68 -14.33 -1.45
N THR A 57 1.00 -13.97 -2.69
CA THR A 57 1.46 -12.63 -3.06
C THR A 57 0.40 -11.57 -2.75
N LYS A 58 -0.88 -11.82 -3.07
CA LYS A 58 -1.99 -10.94 -2.65
C LYS A 58 -2.08 -10.80 -1.14
N LYS A 59 -1.95 -11.90 -0.39
CA LYS A 59 -1.96 -11.89 1.08
C LYS A 59 -0.81 -11.05 1.66
N HIS A 60 0.41 -11.20 1.13
CA HIS A 60 1.57 -10.43 1.56
C HIS A 60 1.43 -8.94 1.25
N ALA A 61 1.01 -8.58 0.04
CA ALA A 61 0.77 -7.18 -0.33
C ALA A 61 -0.16 -6.48 0.66
N LYS A 62 -1.30 -7.12 0.98
CA LYS A 62 -2.25 -6.59 1.97
C LYS A 62 -1.64 -6.49 3.37
N ALA A 63 -0.86 -7.47 3.81
CA ALA A 63 -0.24 -7.48 5.12
C ALA A 63 0.75 -6.31 5.28
N TYR A 64 1.57 -6.06 4.26
CA TYR A 64 2.52 -4.94 4.25
C TYR A 64 1.83 -3.58 4.31
N ILE A 65 0.76 -3.38 3.52
CA ILE A 65 0.00 -2.12 3.55
C ILE A 65 -0.68 -1.94 4.92
N LYS A 66 -1.29 -2.99 5.46
CA LYS A 66 -1.88 -2.94 6.82
C LYS A 66 -0.85 -2.61 7.89
N LYS A 67 0.38 -3.12 7.77
CA LYS A 67 1.49 -2.78 8.66
C LYS A 67 1.79 -1.28 8.61
N ALA A 68 1.95 -0.70 7.42
CA ALA A 68 2.16 0.74 7.28
C ALA A 68 1.04 1.55 7.93
N LYS A 69 -0.23 1.16 7.75
CA LYS A 69 -1.36 1.83 8.40
C LYS A 69 -1.31 1.81 9.92
N VAL A 70 -0.87 0.71 10.52
CA VAL A 70 -0.68 0.62 11.98
C VAL A 70 0.41 1.59 12.43
N GLU A 71 1.51 1.66 11.70
CA GLU A 71 2.62 2.58 12.02
C GLU A 71 2.23 4.05 11.79
N ILE A 72 1.48 4.38 10.73
CA ILE A 72 0.91 5.73 10.50
C ILE A 72 0.04 6.17 11.68
N LYS A 73 -0.84 5.28 12.18
CA LYS A 73 -1.68 5.58 13.34
C LYS A 73 -0.85 5.87 14.59
N LYS A 74 0.19 5.07 14.85
CA LYS A 74 1.09 5.30 15.98
C LYS A 74 1.83 6.62 15.85
N TYR A 75 2.31 6.94 14.65
CA TYR A 75 3.00 8.19 14.36
C TYR A 75 2.10 9.43 14.55
N ASN A 76 0.82 9.34 14.18
CA ASN A 76 -0.14 10.44 14.35
C ASN A 76 -0.67 10.60 15.78
N GLN A 77 -0.70 9.55 16.58
CA GLN A 77 -1.31 9.59 17.93
C GLN A 77 -0.43 10.25 18.98
N ILE A 78 0.86 10.35 18.73
CA ILE A 78 1.80 10.92 19.68
C ILE A 78 2.58 11.97 18.90
N GLY A 79 2.68 13.21 19.40
CA GLY A 79 3.58 14.23 18.83
C GLY A 79 5.07 13.82 18.80
N LEU A 80 5.39 12.55 19.02
CA LEU A 80 6.64 11.87 18.75
C LEU A 80 6.86 11.75 17.23
N ARG A 81 7.19 12.87 16.59
CA ARG A 81 8.03 12.87 15.38
C ARG A 81 9.39 12.17 15.61
N SER A 82 9.67 11.73 16.85
CA SER A 82 10.89 11.11 17.35
C SER A 82 10.93 9.57 17.32
N ASN A 83 9.88 8.87 16.88
CA ASN A 83 9.83 7.39 16.93
C ASN A 83 10.24 6.65 15.64
N GLY A 84 10.76 7.36 14.63
CA GLY A 84 11.26 6.74 13.40
C GLY A 84 11.28 7.71 12.23
N ASN A 85 12.07 7.41 11.22
CA ASN A 85 12.05 8.18 9.98
C ASN A 85 10.67 8.01 9.32
N PHE A 86 10.03 9.11 8.92
CA PHE A 86 8.76 9.12 8.18
C PHE A 86 8.78 8.13 7.01
N MET A 87 9.90 8.02 6.31
CA MET A 87 10.07 7.06 5.21
C MET A 87 10.04 5.59 5.66
N ASP A 88 10.55 5.27 6.84
CA ASP A 88 10.55 3.89 7.35
C ASP A 88 9.15 3.41 7.72
N ILE A 89 8.28 4.33 8.17
CA ILE A 89 6.86 4.06 8.46
C ILE A 89 6.10 3.70 7.19
N LEU A 90 6.46 4.32 6.06
CA LEU A 90 5.75 4.21 4.80
C LEU A 90 6.32 3.16 3.84
N LYS A 91 7.60 2.80 4.00
CA LYS A 91 8.27 1.75 3.21
C LYS A 91 7.48 0.44 3.09
N PRO A 92 6.78 -0.06 4.13
CA PRO A 92 5.94 -1.24 3.98
C PRO A 92 4.79 -1.05 2.97
N ALA A 93 4.14 0.12 2.91
CA ALA A 93 3.08 0.37 1.93
C ALA A 93 3.64 0.30 0.50
N GLN A 94 4.78 0.95 0.27
CA GLN A 94 5.46 0.93 -1.04
C GLN A 94 5.85 -0.49 -1.46
N VAL A 95 6.42 -1.28 -0.55
CA VAL A 95 6.78 -2.69 -0.80
C VAL A 95 5.53 -3.52 -1.12
N GLY A 96 4.44 -3.35 -0.35
CA GLY A 96 3.20 -4.07 -0.60
C GLY A 96 2.61 -3.81 -1.98
N VAL A 97 2.65 -2.56 -2.45
CA VAL A 97 2.18 -2.18 -3.80
C VAL A 97 3.09 -2.74 -4.88
N LYS A 98 4.42 -2.64 -4.72
CA LYS A 98 5.37 -3.19 -5.71
C LYS A 98 5.25 -4.70 -5.86
N ILE A 99 5.06 -5.43 -4.76
CA ILE A 99 4.88 -6.88 -4.78
C ILE A 99 3.66 -7.27 -5.63
N ILE A 100 2.52 -6.60 -5.46
CA ILE A 100 1.32 -6.94 -6.24
C ILE A 100 1.45 -6.50 -7.71
N LEU A 101 2.09 -5.36 -7.99
CA LEU A 101 2.28 -4.87 -9.36
C LEU A 101 3.26 -5.72 -10.18
N ASN A 102 4.20 -6.40 -9.50
CA ASN A 102 5.14 -7.34 -10.12
C ASN A 102 4.60 -8.76 -10.23
N LEU A 103 3.33 -8.97 -9.88
CA LEU A 103 2.70 -10.27 -10.02
C LEU A 103 2.43 -10.50 -11.51
N ASP A 104 3.25 -11.36 -12.13
CA ASP A 104 2.97 -11.88 -13.48
C ASP A 104 1.68 -12.72 -13.40
N TYR A 105 0.57 -12.09 -13.78
CA TYR A 105 -0.79 -12.63 -13.76
C TYR A 105 -1.26 -12.97 -15.16
#